data_AF-A0A0B4EDC1-F1
#
_entry.id   AF-A0A0B4EDC1-F1
#
_cell.length_a   1.000
_cell.length_b   1.000
_cell.length_c   1.000
_cell.angle_alpha   90.00
_cell.angle_beta   90.00
_cell.angle_gamma   90.00
#
_symmetry.space_group_name_H-M   'P 1'
#
loop_
_entity.id
_entity.type
_entity.pdbx_description
1 polymer ?
#
loop_
_entity_poly.entity_id
_entity_poly.type
_entity_poly.pdbx_seq_one_letter_code
_entity_poly.pdbx_strand_id
1 'polypeptide(L)'
;MVKETAQFRSYDSYQDSFHDLVTLLQSNDRYKEVVKSADNPEQFVRELQKAGYATDPAYASKISQIAKTMDSYQNYAAAGATTHL
;
A
#
# COMPACT_ATOMS: atom_id res chain seq x y z
N MET A 1 -27.68 9.03 7.78
CA MET A 1 -26.49 8.27 7.37
C MET A 1 -26.85 7.58 6.06
N VAL A 2 -26.08 7.80 4.99
CA VAL A 2 -26.32 7.10 3.70
C VAL A 2 -25.61 5.75 3.78
N LYS A 3 -26.31 4.68 3.40
CA LYS A 3 -25.73 3.35 3.29
C LYS A 3 -25.50 3.05 1.81
N GLU A 4 -24.26 2.80 1.45
CA GLU A 4 -23.86 2.42 0.11
C GLU A 4 -23.47 0.94 0.08
N THR A 5 -23.84 0.26 -1.01
CA THR A 5 -23.41 -1.12 -1.26
C THR A 5 -22.50 -1.11 -2.48
N ALA A 6 -21.28 -1.61 -2.31
CA ALA A 6 -20.27 -1.69 -3.36
C ALA A 6 -19.81 -3.14 -3.54
N GLN A 7 -19.44 -3.49 -4.77
CA GLN A 7 -18.85 -4.79 -5.09
C GLN A 7 -17.33 -4.72 -4.92
N PHE A 8 -16.74 -5.75 -4.32
CA PHE A 8 -15.30 -5.87 -4.11
C PHE A 8 -14.77 -7.15 -4.75
N ARG A 9 -13.54 -7.10 -5.24
CA ARG A 9 -12.85 -8.30 -5.73
C ARG A 9 -12.55 -9.22 -4.54
N SER A 10 -12.75 -10.53 -4.73
CA SER A 10 -12.40 -11.58 -3.77
C SER A 10 -11.37 -12.53 -4.39
N TYR A 11 -10.50 -13.09 -3.57
CA TYR A 11 -9.40 -13.94 -4.01
C TYR A 11 -9.25 -15.13 -3.06
N ASP A 12 -8.70 -16.24 -3.56
CA ASP A 12 -8.47 -17.45 -2.79
C ASP A 12 -7.26 -17.33 -1.84
N SER A 13 -6.32 -16.42 -2.15
CA SER A 13 -5.15 -16.17 -1.32
C SER A 13 -4.69 -14.72 -1.35
N TYR A 14 -3.83 -14.35 -0.38
CA TYR A 14 -3.16 -13.04 -0.40
C TYR A 14 -2.27 -12.86 -1.63
N GLN A 15 -1.55 -13.91 -2.04
CA GLN A 15 -0.71 -13.88 -3.24
C GLN A 15 -1.51 -13.46 -4.47
N ASP A 16 -2.68 -14.04 -4.67
CA ASP A 16 -3.53 -13.73 -5.83
C ASP A 16 -3.97 -12.26 -5.82
N SER A 17 -4.27 -11.71 -4.63
CA SER A 17 -4.63 -10.29 -4.50
C SER A 17 -3.47 -9.35 -4.84
N PHE A 18 -2.24 -9.70 -4.44
CA PHE A 18 -1.05 -8.91 -4.78
C PHE A 18 -0.70 -9.03 -6.27
N HIS A 19 -0.83 -10.22 -6.85
CA HIS A 19 -0.62 -10.42 -8.28
C HIS A 19 -1.57 -9.55 -9.11
N ASP A 20 -2.87 -9.59 -8.81
CA ASP A 20 -3.88 -8.76 -9.49
C ASP A 20 -3.63 -7.26 -9.29
N LEU A 21 -3.20 -6.83 -8.10
CA LEU A 21 -2.80 -5.44 -7.88
C LEU A 21 -1.65 -5.03 -8.80
N VAL A 22 -0.60 -5.85 -8.90
CA VAL A 22 0.54 -5.57 -9.79
C VAL A 22 0.10 -5.57 -11.25
N THR A 23 -0.74 -6.51 -11.67
CA THR A 23 -1.32 -6.53 -13.02
C THR A 23 -2.08 -5.24 -13.31
N LEU A 24 -2.94 -4.78 -12.39
CA LEU A 24 -3.66 -3.50 -12.53
C LEU A 24 -2.72 -2.31 -12.74
N LEU A 25 -1.64 -2.24 -11.96
CA LEU A 25 -0.66 -1.14 -12.05
C LEU A 25 0.12 -1.19 -13.35
N GLN A 26 0.46 -2.38 -13.85
CA GLN A 26 1.23 -2.56 -15.09
C GLN A 26 0.38 -2.41 -16.35
N SER A 27 -0.88 -2.83 -16.32
CA SER A 27 -1.74 -2.89 -17.51
C SER A 27 -2.50 -1.59 -17.80
N ASN A 28 -2.44 -0.60 -16.91
CA ASN A 28 -3.18 0.64 -17.03
C ASN A 28 -2.25 1.85 -17.07
N ASP A 29 -2.28 2.57 -18.18
CA ASP A 29 -1.48 3.76 -18.45
C ASP A 29 -1.52 4.82 -17.34
N ARG A 30 -2.65 4.91 -16.63
CA ARG A 30 -2.84 5.79 -15.47
C ARG A 30 -1.79 5.58 -14.39
N TYR A 31 -1.22 4.39 -14.27
CA TYR A 31 -0.27 4.00 -13.22
C TYR A 31 1.18 3.90 -13.71
N LYS A 32 1.50 4.37 -14.92
CA LYS A 32 2.87 4.32 -15.46
C LYS A 32 3.92 4.93 -14.54
N GLU A 33 3.65 6.10 -13.97
CA GLU A 33 4.58 6.77 -13.04
C GLU A 33 4.66 6.06 -11.68
N VAL A 34 3.62 5.33 -11.28
CA VAL A 34 3.64 4.47 -10.09
C VAL A 34 4.61 3.32 -10.29
N VAL A 35 4.52 2.62 -11.42
CA VAL A 35 5.41 1.49 -11.73
C VAL A 35 6.88 1.95 -11.83
N LYS A 36 7.13 3.12 -12.42
CA LYS A 36 8.49 3.69 -12.52
C LYS A 36 9.10 4.05 -11.17
N SER A 37 8.28 4.26 -10.13
CA SER A 37 8.72 4.64 -8.79
C SER A 37 8.72 3.49 -7.80
N ALA A 38 8.63 2.24 -8.28
CA ALA A 38 8.56 1.03 -7.44
C ALA A 38 9.76 0.83 -6.51
N ASP A 39 10.91 1.41 -6.82
CA ASP A 39 12.13 1.39 -6.00
C ASP A 39 12.18 2.46 -4.91
N ASN A 40 11.23 3.40 -4.90
CA ASN A 40 11.13 4.48 -3.94
C ASN A 40 9.74 4.51 -3.30
N PRO A 41 9.55 3.90 -2.11
CA PRO A 41 8.24 3.77 -1.47
C PRO A 41 7.51 5.10 -1.25
N GLU A 42 8.22 6.17 -0.91
CA GLU A 42 7.58 7.47 -0.72
C GLU A 42 7.06 8.03 -2.04
N GLN A 43 7.86 7.91 -3.11
CA GLN A 43 7.47 8.37 -4.43
C GLN A 43 6.35 7.51 -5.01
N PHE A 44 6.41 6.18 -4.82
CA PHE A 44 5.38 5.24 -5.22
C PHE A 44 3.99 5.64 -4.70
N VAL A 45 3.89 5.93 -3.40
CA VAL A 45 2.63 6.29 -2.77
C VAL A 45 2.13 7.67 -3.25
N ARG A 46 3.03 8.64 -3.46
CA ARG A 46 2.66 9.95 -4.04
C ARG A 46 2.10 9.81 -5.45
N GLU A 47 2.74 9.02 -6.30
CA GLU A 47 2.26 8.77 -7.65
C GLU A 47 0.94 7.98 -7.64
N LEU A 48 0.76 7.06 -6.69
CA LEU A 48 -0.49 6.31 -6.52
C LEU A 48 -1.68 7.22 -6.17
N GLN A 49 -1.45 8.24 -5.31
CA GLN A 49 -2.44 9.28 -5.04
C GLN A 49 -2.73 10.13 -6.28
N LYS A 50 -1.68 10.61 -6.99
CA LYS A 50 -1.84 11.41 -8.21
C LYS A 50 -2.60 10.66 -9.30
N ALA A 51 -2.38 9.35 -9.40
CA ALA A 51 -3.08 8.45 -10.32
C ALA A 51 -4.54 8.16 -9.90
N GLY A 52 -5.00 8.67 -8.75
CA GLY A 52 -6.39 8.56 -8.31
C GLY A 52 -6.77 7.17 -7.81
N TYR A 53 -5.83 6.39 -7.27
CA TYR A 53 -6.16 5.14 -6.57
C TYR A 53 -7.08 5.39 -5.36
N ALA A 54 -6.83 6.48 -4.65
CA ALA A 54 -7.70 7.03 -3.62
C ALA A 54 -7.87 8.53 -3.84
N THR A 55 -9.07 9.05 -3.56
CA THR A 55 -9.41 10.48 -3.74
C THR A 55 -9.16 11.33 -2.50
N ASP A 56 -8.82 10.72 -1.38
CA ASP A 56 -8.45 11.42 -0.16
C ASP A 56 -7.16 12.23 -0.37
N PRO A 57 -7.18 13.57 -0.18
CA PRO A 57 -5.99 14.41 -0.37
C PRO A 57 -4.85 14.09 0.60
N ALA A 58 -5.15 13.45 1.74
CA ALA A 58 -4.15 13.04 2.73
C ALA A 58 -3.69 11.58 2.57
N TYR A 59 -4.10 10.88 1.51
CA TYR A 59 -3.84 9.45 1.33
C TYR A 59 -2.35 9.09 1.47
N ALA A 60 -1.47 9.77 0.73
CA ALA A 60 -0.05 9.45 0.74
C ALA A 60 0.58 9.65 2.12
N SER A 61 0.20 10.73 2.82
CA SER A 61 0.66 10.99 4.19
C SER A 61 0.23 9.88 5.16
N LYS A 62 -1.01 9.41 5.05
CA LYS A 62 -1.53 8.31 5.90
C LYS A 62 -0.76 7.01 5.68
N ILE A 63 -0.54 6.62 4.43
CA ILE A 63 0.22 5.40 4.11
C ILE A 63 1.67 5.51 4.59
N SER A 64 2.34 6.64 4.37
CA SER A 64 3.70 6.85 4.88
C SER A 64 3.78 6.79 6.41
N GLN A 65 2.75 7.26 7.12
CA GLN A 65 2.70 7.14 8.57
C GLN A 65 2.56 5.68 9.02
N ILE A 66 1.71 4.89 8.35
CA ILE A 66 1.57 3.45 8.63
C ILE A 66 2.91 2.74 8.43
N ALA A 67 3.61 2.98 7.32
CA ALA A 67 4.92 2.38 7.04
C ALA A 67 5.93 2.65 8.18
N LYS A 68 6.05 3.91 8.62
CA LYS A 68 6.92 4.28 9.76
C LYS A 68 6.57 3.56 11.05
N THR A 69 5.26 3.36 11.32
CA THR A 69 4.85 2.60 12.50
C THR A 69 5.25 1.13 12.39
N MET A 70 5.17 0.51 11.21
CA MET A 70 5.58 -0.88 11.00
C MET A 70 7.08 -1.07 11.21
N ASP A 71 7.93 -0.16 10.70
CA ASP A 71 9.37 -0.19 10.95
C ASP A 71 9.68 -0.13 12.45
N SER A 72 8.97 0.75 13.15
CA SER A 72 9.07 0.89 14.60
C SER A 72 8.66 -0.39 15.33
N TYR A 73 7.57 -1.04 14.89
CA TYR A 73 7.13 -2.33 15.44
C TYR A 73 8.13 -3.45 15.17
N GLN A 74 8.70 -3.55 13.97
CA GLN A 74 9.72 -4.54 13.66
C GLN A 74 10.96 -4.35 14.53
N ASN A 75 11.42 -3.10 14.68
CA ASN A 75 12.54 -2.77 15.56
C ASN A 75 12.23 -3.12 17.02
N TYR A 76 11.01 -2.87 17.50
CA TYR A 76 10.57 -3.25 18.84
C TYR A 76 10.50 -4.77 19.03
N ALA A 77 9.90 -5.51 18.09
CA ALA A 77 9.82 -6.97 18.14
C ALA A 77 11.22 -7.62 18.11
N ALA A 78 12.14 -7.09 17.30
CA ALA A 78 13.53 -7.52 17.25
C ALA A 78 14.28 -7.22 18.56
N ALA A 79 14.05 -6.07 19.19
CA ALA A 79 14.63 -5.71 20.48
C ALA A 79 14.06 -6.52 21.66
N GLY A 80 12.81 -7.00 21.57
CA GLY A 80 12.21 -7.90 22.55
C GLY A 80 12.72 -9.35 22.44
N ALA A 81 13.14 -9.77 21.25
CA ALA A 81 13.66 -11.12 20.98
C ALA A 81 15.08 -11.36 21.52
N THR A 82 15.83 -10.32 21.92
CA THR A 82 17.18 -10.42 22.49
C THR A 82 17.23 -10.64 24.01
N THR A 83 16.09 -10.90 24.67
CA THR A 83 16.12 -11.38 26.07
C THR A 83 16.45 -12.87 26.07
N HIS A 84 17.75 -13.17 26.15
CA HIS A 84 18.27 -14.51 26.42
C HIS A 84 17.73 -15.00 27.77
N LEU A 85 17.05 -16.16 27.77
CA LEU A 85 17.11 -17.10 28.90
C LEU A 85 18.26 -18.08 28.65
#